data_AF-A0A811ASC3-F1
#
_entry.id   AF-A0A811ASC3-F1
#
_cell.length_a   1.000
_cell.length_b   1.000
_cell.length_c   1.000
_cell.angle_alpha   90.00
_cell.angle_beta   90.00
_cell.angle_gamma   90.00
#
_symmetry.space_group_name_H-M   'P 1'
#
loop_
_entity.id
_entity.type
_entity.pdbx_description
1 polymer ?
#
loop_
_entity_poly.entity_id
_entity_poly.type
_entity_poly.pdbx_seq_one_letter_code
_entity_poly.pdbx_strand_id
1 'polypeptide(L)'
;MHRRGRQRAAQKVTPATSWQASGPNEVWTWDITWVPSTVKGRWFYLYLVEDLYSRKIVGYEVHETESGEQAAALIQRTVLREGCWQNPPVLHADNGAAMKSQTLQMKLHELAITPLTAGRE
;
A
#
# COMPACT_ATOMS: atom_id res chain seq x y z
N MET A 1 -26.58 16.30 -33.35
CA MET A 1 -25.56 17.27 -32.88
C MET A 1 -26.09 17.98 -31.64
N HIS A 2 -25.20 18.44 -30.76
CA HIS A 2 -25.41 19.12 -29.45
C HIS A 2 -25.58 18.19 -28.24
N ARG A 3 -24.90 18.33 -27.10
CA ARG A 3 -23.70 19.07 -26.66
C ARG A 3 -23.34 18.42 -25.30
N ARG A 4 -22.15 17.82 -25.14
CA ARG A 4 -21.72 17.20 -23.87
C ARG A 4 -21.59 18.26 -22.78
N GLY A 5 -22.20 18.01 -21.62
CA GLY A 5 -22.18 18.88 -20.45
C GLY A 5 -20.78 19.07 -19.88
N ARG A 6 -20.51 20.32 -19.46
CA ARG A 6 -19.32 20.88 -18.82
C ARG A 6 -18.46 19.88 -18.04
N GLN A 7 -17.19 19.72 -18.45
CA GLN A 7 -16.12 19.28 -17.56
C GLN A 7 -15.99 20.28 -16.40
N ARG A 8 -16.05 19.78 -15.16
CA ARG A 8 -15.65 20.56 -13.97
C ARG A 8 -14.22 21.04 -14.18
N ALA A 9 -13.98 22.33 -13.92
CA ALA A 9 -12.64 22.90 -13.95
C ALA A 9 -11.73 22.11 -12.98
N ALA A 10 -10.52 21.78 -13.42
CA ALA A 10 -9.53 21.10 -12.60
C ALA A 10 -9.29 21.92 -11.32
N GLN A 11 -9.65 21.34 -10.17
CA GLN A 11 -9.24 21.89 -8.89
C GLN A 11 -7.71 21.84 -8.82
N LYS A 12 -7.10 22.92 -8.31
CA LYS A 12 -5.66 22.92 -7.99
C LYS A 12 -5.43 21.89 -6.89
N VAL A 13 -5.03 20.69 -7.27
CA VAL A 13 -4.58 19.65 -6.34
C VAL A 13 -3.26 20.16 -5.77
N THR A 14 -3.25 20.44 -4.48
CA THR A 14 -2.02 20.65 -3.71
C THR A 14 -1.12 19.44 -3.97
N PRO A 15 0.14 19.61 -4.44
CA PRO A 15 0.97 18.46 -4.74
C PRO A 15 1.09 17.58 -3.50
N ALA A 16 0.72 16.30 -3.66
CA ALA A 16 0.85 15.32 -2.60
C ALA A 16 2.29 15.34 -2.08
N THR A 17 2.46 15.26 -0.76
CA THR A 17 3.78 15.21 -0.11
C THR A 17 4.64 14.13 -0.78
N SER A 18 5.60 14.55 -1.61
CA SER A 18 6.49 13.62 -2.30
C SER A 18 7.56 13.16 -1.32
N TRP A 19 7.42 11.96 -0.78
CA TRP A 19 8.50 11.34 -0.03
C TRP A 19 9.59 10.87 -1.01
N GLN A 20 10.83 11.33 -0.79
CA GLN A 20 12.00 10.90 -1.53
C GLN A 20 12.77 9.89 -0.68
N ALA A 21 12.91 8.66 -1.19
CA ALA A 21 13.85 7.70 -0.64
C ALA A 21 15.24 8.00 -1.22
N SER A 22 16.23 8.15 -0.35
CA SER A 22 17.64 8.35 -0.69
C SER A 22 18.40 7.01 -0.69
N GLY A 23 17.84 5.96 -0.12
CA GLY A 23 18.39 4.61 -0.11
C GLY A 23 17.34 3.49 0.00
N PRO A 24 17.78 2.23 -0.16
CA PRO A 24 16.91 1.06 0.00
C PRO A 24 16.34 0.97 1.43
N ASN A 25 15.11 0.46 1.54
CA ASN A 25 14.39 0.22 2.79
C ASN A 25 14.11 1.47 3.64
N GLU A 26 14.11 2.66 3.03
CA GLU A 26 13.65 3.89 3.70
C GLU A 26 12.14 4.10 3.54
N VAL A 27 11.62 3.83 2.34
CA VAL A 27 10.20 4.00 2.01
C VAL A 27 9.72 2.80 1.23
N TRP A 28 8.69 2.13 1.73
CA TRP A 28 7.96 1.10 1.02
C TRP A 28 6.62 1.64 0.54
N THR A 29 6.28 1.34 -0.70
CA THR A 29 4.92 1.50 -1.23
C THR A 29 4.23 0.16 -1.24
N TRP A 30 2.94 0.12 -0.94
CA TRP A 30 2.19 -1.12 -1.02
C TRP A 30 0.79 -0.89 -1.58
N ASP A 31 0.26 -1.94 -2.21
CA ASP A 31 -1.06 -1.95 -2.83
C ASP A 31 -1.73 -3.32 -2.68
N ILE A 32 -3.06 -3.34 -2.77
CA ILE A 32 -3.85 -4.57 -2.88
C ILE A 32 -4.65 -4.49 -4.17
N THR A 33 -4.37 -5.41 -5.09
CA THR A 33 -5.04 -5.47 -6.38
C THR A 33 -5.70 -6.81 -6.61
N TRP A 34 -6.68 -6.86 -7.51
CA TRP A 34 -7.40 -8.08 -7.84
C TRP A 34 -6.75 -8.76 -9.04
N VAL A 35 -6.51 -10.06 -8.93
CA VAL A 35 -5.98 -10.89 -10.02
C VAL A 35 -7.00 -11.94 -10.45
N PRO A 36 -7.19 -12.14 -11.76
CA PRO A 36 -8.16 -13.12 -12.26
C PRO A 36 -7.68 -14.54 -12.01
N SER A 37 -8.61 -15.43 -11.67
CA SER A 37 -8.38 -16.87 -11.69
C SER A 37 -8.57 -17.45 -13.10
N THR A 38 -8.07 -18.67 -13.31
CA THR A 38 -8.46 -19.50 -14.46
C THR A 38 -9.92 -19.97 -14.36
N VAL A 39 -10.50 -19.95 -13.17
CA VAL A 39 -11.93 -20.27 -12.94
C VAL A 39 -12.77 -19.02 -13.12
N LYS A 40 -13.72 -19.07 -14.05
CA LYS A 40 -14.64 -17.96 -14.34
C LYS A 40 -15.40 -17.54 -13.08
N GLY A 41 -15.41 -16.25 -12.80
CA GLY A 41 -16.10 -15.67 -11.64
C GLY A 41 -15.32 -15.77 -10.32
N ARG A 42 -14.08 -16.28 -10.35
CA ARG A 42 -13.18 -16.31 -9.20
C ARG A 42 -12.04 -15.31 -9.39
N TRP A 43 -11.71 -14.62 -8.33
CA TRP A 43 -10.65 -13.61 -8.26
C TRP A 43 -9.87 -13.82 -6.97
N PHE A 44 -8.65 -13.33 -6.93
CA PHE A 44 -7.84 -13.29 -5.71
C PHE A 44 -7.34 -11.87 -5.46
N TYR A 45 -6.96 -11.60 -4.22
CA TYR A 45 -6.35 -10.37 -3.78
C TYR A 45 -4.84 -10.55 -3.70
N LEU A 46 -4.11 -9.82 -4.53
CA LEU A 46 -2.65 -9.74 -4.49
C LEU A 46 -2.25 -8.54 -3.63
N TYR A 47 -1.58 -8.83 -2.52
CA TYR A 47 -0.92 -7.86 -1.68
C TYR A 47 0.51 -7.70 -2.18
N LEU A 48 0.95 -6.47 -2.43
CA LEU A 48 2.28 -6.19 -2.97
C LEU A 48 2.96 -5.11 -2.14
N VAL A 49 4.21 -5.34 -1.75
CA VAL A 49 5.08 -4.39 -1.04
C VAL A 49 6.34 -4.20 -1.85
N GLU A 50 6.57 -2.96 -2.28
CA GLU A 50 7.68 -2.54 -3.14
C GLU A 50 8.55 -1.53 -2.38
N ASP A 51 9.86 -1.70 -2.48
CA ASP A 51 10.82 -0.69 -2.05
C ASP A 51 10.91 0.45 -3.07
N LEU A 52 10.62 1.69 -2.64
CA LEU A 52 10.50 2.84 -3.54
C LEU A 52 11.81 3.21 -4.24
N TYR A 53 12.95 3.00 -3.58
CA TYR A 53 14.26 3.34 -4.11
C TYR A 53 14.74 2.32 -5.14
N SER A 54 14.76 1.04 -4.77
CA SER A 54 15.31 -0.04 -5.59
C SER A 54 14.33 -0.66 -6.57
N ARG A 55 13.02 -0.40 -6.43
CA ARG A 55 11.93 -1.05 -7.18
C ARG A 55 11.83 -2.56 -6.95
N LYS A 56 12.47 -3.06 -5.90
CA LYS A 56 12.40 -4.46 -5.50
C LYS A 56 11.05 -4.75 -4.84
N ILE A 57 10.38 -5.82 -5.28
CA ILE A 57 9.27 -6.40 -4.51
C ILE A 57 9.85 -7.12 -3.30
N VAL A 58 9.66 -6.52 -2.12
CA VAL A 58 10.19 -7.02 -0.85
C VAL A 58 9.24 -8.01 -0.18
N GLY A 59 7.93 -7.87 -0.42
CA GLY A 59 6.89 -8.76 0.08
C GLY A 59 5.71 -8.87 -0.88
N TYR A 60 5.13 -10.05 -1.00
CA TYR A 60 3.90 -10.25 -1.77
C TYR A 60 3.17 -11.51 -1.30
N GLU A 61 1.84 -11.47 -1.30
CA GLU A 61 0.98 -12.62 -0.96
C GLU A 61 -0.34 -12.58 -1.74
N VAL A 62 -0.93 -13.75 -1.97
CA VAL A 62 -2.21 -13.89 -2.67
C VAL A 62 -3.23 -14.55 -1.74
N HIS A 63 -4.40 -13.94 -1.59
CA HIS A 63 -5.46 -14.39 -0.68
C HIS A 63 -6.82 -14.40 -1.39
N GLU A 64 -7.74 -15.25 -0.90
CA GLU A 64 -9.11 -15.33 -1.45
C GLU A 64 -10.02 -14.19 -0.99
N THR A 65 -9.66 -13.55 0.12
CA THR A 65 -10.41 -12.46 0.76
C THR A 65 -9.45 -11.32 1.06
N GLU A 66 -9.95 -10.10 1.08
CA GLU A 66 -9.21 -8.94 1.59
C GLU A 66 -9.36 -8.87 3.12
N SER A 67 -8.24 -8.99 3.86
CA SER A 67 -8.17 -8.84 5.32
C SER A 67 -6.99 -7.97 5.76
N GLY A 68 -7.20 -7.22 6.85
CA GLY A 68 -6.17 -6.42 7.51
C GLY A 68 -5.13 -7.27 8.26
N GLU A 69 -5.54 -8.42 8.78
CA GLU A 69 -4.68 -9.41 9.42
C GLU A 69 -3.66 -9.98 8.43
N GLN A 70 -4.08 -10.24 7.19
CA GLN A 70 -3.19 -10.69 6.12
C GLN A 70 -2.16 -9.62 5.75
N ALA A 71 -2.58 -8.35 5.64
CA ALA A 71 -1.66 -7.23 5.45
C ALA A 71 -0.65 -7.14 6.60
N ALA A 72 -1.13 -7.19 7.84
CA ALA A 72 -0.31 -7.08 9.05
C ALA A 72 0.76 -8.19 9.10
N ALA A 73 0.37 -9.43 8.81
CA ALA A 73 1.25 -10.58 8.81
C ALA A 73 2.29 -10.51 7.68
N LEU A 74 1.88 -10.06 6.48
CA LEU A 74 2.79 -9.84 5.35
C LEU A 74 3.85 -8.78 5.69
N ILE A 75 3.44 -7.62 6.23
CA ILE A 75 4.36 -6.54 6.59
C ILE A 75 5.34 -7.01 7.66
N GLN A 76 4.88 -7.71 8.70
CA GLN A 76 5.76 -8.26 9.73
C GLN A 76 6.81 -9.21 9.14
N ARG A 77 6.40 -10.16 8.29
CA ARG A 77 7.35 -11.08 7.62
C ARG A 77 8.35 -10.32 6.75
N THR A 78 7.89 -9.29 6.05
CA THR A 78 8.72 -8.49 5.13
C THR A 78 9.79 -7.71 5.90
N VAL A 79 9.44 -7.07 7.01
CA VAL A 79 10.40 -6.38 7.90
C VAL A 79 11.48 -7.31 8.41
N LEU A 80 11.10 -8.50 8.86
CA LEU A 80 12.07 -9.49 9.36
C LEU A 80 12.98 -9.99 8.23
N ARG A 81 12.43 -10.26 7.05
CA ARG A 81 13.17 -10.76 5.89
C ARG A 81 14.18 -9.74 5.35
N GLU A 82 13.81 -8.46 5.30
CA GLU A 82 14.65 -7.39 4.77
C GLU A 82 15.61 -6.79 5.82
N GLY A 83 15.64 -7.31 7.04
CA GLY A 83 16.59 -6.82 8.05
C GLY A 83 16.19 -5.50 8.71
N CYS A 84 14.96 -5.03 8.52
CA CYS A 84 14.55 -3.65 8.82
C CYS A 84 13.98 -3.46 10.23
N TRP A 85 14.10 -4.44 11.13
CA TRP A 85 13.49 -4.36 12.46
C TRP A 85 14.14 -3.31 13.39
N GLN A 86 15.37 -2.89 13.11
CA GLN A 86 16.06 -1.82 13.86
C GLN A 86 15.82 -0.43 13.28
N ASN A 87 15.56 -0.34 11.98
CA ASN A 87 15.25 0.89 11.28
C ASN A 87 14.07 0.63 10.32
N PRO A 88 12.83 0.63 10.85
CA PRO A 88 11.66 0.28 10.06
C PRO A 88 11.40 1.31 8.96
N PRO A 89 11.01 0.87 7.76
CA PRO A 89 10.69 1.77 6.65
C PRO A 89 9.43 2.57 6.95
N VAL A 90 9.28 3.70 6.26
CA VAL A 90 7.99 4.37 6.15
C VAL A 90 7.12 3.59 5.16
N LEU A 91 5.85 3.35 5.51
CA LEU A 91 4.93 2.61 4.63
C LEU A 91 3.90 3.56 4.01
N HIS A 92 3.97 3.74 2.70
CA HIS A 92 3.06 4.55 1.92
C HIS A 92 1.96 3.70 1.28
N ALA A 93 0.71 3.98 1.63
CA ALA A 93 -0.46 3.21 1.25
C ALA A 93 -1.33 4.02 0.26
N ASP A 94 -1.74 3.43 -0.87
CA ASP A 94 -2.73 4.05 -1.76
C ASP A 94 -4.17 3.64 -1.37
N ASN A 95 -4.72 4.34 -0.36
CA ASN A 95 -6.14 4.45 -0.01
C ASN A 95 -7.12 3.25 -0.19
N GLY A 96 -6.69 2.01 0.07
CA GLY A 96 -7.55 0.82 0.15
C GLY A 96 -8.30 0.64 1.49
N ALA A 97 -9.36 -0.17 1.52
CA ALA A 97 -10.16 -0.43 2.74
C ALA A 97 -9.38 -1.22 3.80
N ALA A 98 -8.64 -2.28 3.42
CA ALA A 98 -7.76 -2.99 4.34
C ALA A 98 -6.64 -2.11 4.93
N MET A 99 -6.23 -1.09 4.20
CA MET A 99 -5.20 -0.12 4.65
C MET A 99 -5.69 0.73 5.82
N LYS A 100 -7.01 0.83 6.02
CA LYS A 100 -7.66 1.53 7.14
C LYS A 100 -8.08 0.58 8.27
N SER A 101 -7.81 -0.72 8.16
CA SER A 101 -8.18 -1.68 9.19
C SER A 101 -7.45 -1.40 10.51
N GLN A 102 -8.16 -1.50 11.62
CA GLN A 102 -7.58 -1.27 12.95
C GLN A 102 -6.47 -2.26 13.26
N THR A 103 -6.64 -3.53 12.86
CA THR A 103 -5.63 -4.59 13.04
C THR A 103 -4.31 -4.22 12.37
N LEU A 104 -4.35 -3.73 11.14
CA LEU A 104 -3.13 -3.29 10.44
C LEU A 104 -2.50 -2.09 11.13
N GLN A 105 -3.27 -1.07 11.49
CA GLN A 105 -2.72 0.12 12.15
C GLN A 105 -2.04 -0.20 13.48
N MET A 106 -2.64 -1.09 14.28
CA MET A 106 -2.02 -1.57 15.51
C MET A 106 -0.70 -2.29 15.22
N LYS A 107 -0.65 -3.12 14.16
CA LYS A 107 0.58 -3.82 13.81
C LYS A 107 1.69 -2.89 13.34
N LEU A 108 1.36 -1.88 12.54
CA LEU A 108 2.35 -0.88 12.11
C LEU A 108 2.93 -0.13 13.30
N HIS A 109 2.09 0.21 14.29
CA HIS A 109 2.53 0.81 15.54
C HIS A 109 3.46 -0.12 16.34
N GLU A 110 3.13 -1.40 16.49
CA GLU A 110 4.01 -2.39 17.14
C GLU A 110 5.39 -2.51 16.47
N LEU A 111 5.42 -2.40 15.14
CA LEU A 111 6.65 -2.51 14.35
C LEU A 111 7.40 -1.18 14.20
N ALA A 112 6.91 -0.09 14.84
CA ALA A 112 7.42 1.27 14.68
C ALA A 112 7.51 1.72 13.19
N ILE A 113 6.63 1.19 12.34
CA ILE A 113 6.48 1.61 10.94
C ILE A 113 5.57 2.84 10.91
N THR A 114 6.01 3.89 10.23
CA THR A 114 5.20 5.11 10.08
C THR A 114 4.25 4.96 8.90
N PRO A 115 2.92 4.90 9.10
CA PRO A 115 1.97 4.88 7.99
C PRO A 115 1.82 6.29 7.39
N LEU A 116 1.98 6.38 6.08
CA LEU A 116 1.57 7.56 5.31
C LEU A 116 0.28 7.24 4.57
N THR A 117 -0.79 7.88 5.00
CA THR A 117 -2.02 7.95 4.20
C THR A 117 -1.95 9.24 3.39
N ALA A 118 -2.11 9.16 2.07
CA ALA A 118 -2.32 10.36 1.25
C ALA A 118 -3.47 11.17 1.88
N GLY A 119 -3.19 12.42 2.22
CA GLY A 119 -3.92 13.21 3.22
C GLY A 119 -5.44 13.13 3.14
N ARG A 120 -6.06 13.00 4.33
CA ARG A 120 -7.39 13.57 4.56
C ARG A 120 -7.25 15.10 4.44
N GLU A 121 -8.01 15.69 3.54
CA GLU A 121 -8.63 17.00 3.76
C GLU A 121 -9.90 16.81 4.59
#